data_AF-A0A1R7QAB2-F1
#
_entry.id   AF-A0A1R7QAB2-F1
#
_cell.length_a   1.000
_cell.length_b   1.000
_cell.length_c   1.000
_cell.angle_alpha   90.00
_cell.angle_beta   90.00
_cell.angle_gamma   90.00
#
_symmetry.space_group_name_H-M   'P 1'
#
loop_
_entity.id
_entity.type
_entity.pdbx_description
1 polymer ?
#
loop_
_entity_poly.entity_id
_entity_poly.type
_entity_poly.pdbx_seq_one_letter_code
_entity_poly.pdbx_strand_id
1 'polypeptide(L)'
;MNKHIITILIATFTTSVFAADHMLINGKKVSMNDTRSTLIQKFGQPESGSAQFSNWTIGNLSIYANYSPKGLTQFSVNQLNHAPSKHLINIEGKTITLGRDTIRAAAAKFKHACFNFDEGRQGSTYTMMPKTTVKNKLNITLETTGDAYDIKTISNMPINGFSFSQDAVASNQGCK
;
A
#
# COMPACT_ATOMS: atom_id res chain seq x y z
N MET A 1 51.12 31.40 21.37
CA MET A 1 50.29 30.71 20.37
C MET A 1 49.34 29.78 21.11
N ASN A 2 48.13 30.24 21.43
CA ASN A 2 47.06 29.37 21.95
C ASN A 2 45.99 29.23 20.87
N LYS A 3 45.89 28.04 20.28
CA LYS A 3 44.83 27.69 19.32
C LYS A 3 43.62 27.21 20.12
N HIS A 4 42.56 28.01 20.14
CA HIS A 4 41.26 27.56 20.64
C HIS A 4 40.54 26.80 19.52
N ILE A 5 40.39 25.48 19.69
CA ILE A 5 39.56 24.65 18.82
C ILE A 5 38.12 24.83 19.31
N ILE A 6 37.31 25.52 18.50
CA ILE A 6 35.87 25.61 18.72
C ILE A 6 35.25 24.34 18.13
N THR A 7 34.91 23.39 18.99
CA THR A 7 34.13 22.20 18.61
C THR A 7 32.69 22.63 18.38
N ILE A 8 32.32 22.84 17.10
CA ILE A 8 30.94 23.10 16.71
C ILE A 8 30.16 21.78 16.90
N LEU A 9 29.35 21.72 17.95
CA LEU A 9 28.40 20.65 18.17
C LEU A 9 27.29 20.78 17.12
N ILE A 10 27.40 20.03 16.02
CA ILE A 10 26.32 19.91 15.05
C ILE A 10 25.23 19.07 15.73
N ALA A 11 24.28 19.74 16.38
CA ALA A 11 23.02 19.14 16.74
C ALA A 11 22.31 18.74 15.43
N THR A 12 22.48 17.49 15.01
CA THR A 12 21.61 16.89 14.02
C THR A 12 20.22 16.84 14.63
N PHE A 13 19.42 17.88 14.34
CA PHE A 13 17.98 17.79 14.48
C PHE A 13 17.54 16.66 13.56
N THR A 14 17.42 15.44 14.10
CA THR A 14 16.64 14.39 13.47
C THR A 14 15.21 14.88 13.56
N THR A 15 14.80 15.76 12.63
CA THR A 15 13.39 15.96 12.36
C THR A 15 12.88 14.56 12.08
N SER A 16 12.02 14.05 12.95
CA SER A 16 11.32 12.79 12.72
C SER A 16 10.44 13.02 11.51
N VAL A 17 11.03 12.88 10.32
CA VAL A 17 10.30 12.72 9.08
C VAL A 17 9.56 11.42 9.28
N PHE A 18 8.31 11.50 9.72
CA PHE A 18 7.39 10.39 9.65
C PHE A 18 7.52 9.86 8.22
N ALA A 19 8.06 8.65 8.08
CA ALA A 19 8.34 8.09 6.77
C ALA A 19 7.03 8.12 5.98
N ALA A 20 7.02 8.85 4.87
CA ALA A 20 5.84 8.94 4.03
C ALA A 20 5.38 7.54 3.64
N ASP A 21 4.07 7.31 3.64
CA ASP A 21 3.49 6.02 3.25
C ASP A 21 3.98 5.66 1.85
N HIS A 22 4.39 4.42 1.70
CA HIS A 22 4.98 3.92 0.47
C HIS A 22 4.80 2.42 0.37
N MET A 23 4.90 1.92 -0.85
CA MET A 23 5.07 0.49 -1.10
C MET A 23 6.52 0.19 -1.44
N LEU A 24 6.97 -1.03 -1.13
CA LEU A 24 8.21 -1.61 -1.65
C LEU A 24 7.85 -2.81 -2.52
N ILE A 25 7.96 -2.64 -3.84
CA ILE A 25 7.65 -3.66 -4.83
C ILE A 25 8.96 -4.12 -5.46
N ASN A 26 9.35 -5.38 -5.24
CA ASN A 26 10.66 -5.89 -5.66
C ASN A 26 11.83 -5.00 -5.19
N GLY A 27 11.72 -4.42 -3.99
CA GLY A 27 12.71 -3.51 -3.43
C GLY A 27 12.67 -2.09 -4.02
N LYS A 28 11.80 -1.81 -4.99
CA LYS A 28 11.58 -0.46 -5.54
C LYS A 28 10.54 0.27 -4.70
N LYS A 29 10.90 1.43 -4.16
CA LYS A 29 9.96 2.30 -3.44
C LYS A 29 8.96 2.91 -4.41
N VAL A 30 7.67 2.83 -4.13
CA VAL A 30 6.59 3.51 -4.85
C VAL A 30 5.87 4.45 -3.90
N SER A 31 5.64 5.68 -4.33
CA SER A 31 4.91 6.71 -3.59
C SER A 31 4.05 7.52 -4.55
N MET A 32 3.11 8.30 -4.04
CA MET A 32 2.17 9.05 -4.90
C MET A 32 2.82 10.11 -5.80
N ASN A 33 4.05 10.52 -5.49
CA ASN A 33 4.83 11.43 -6.32
C ASN A 33 5.39 10.74 -7.57
N ASP A 34 5.24 9.41 -7.69
CA ASP A 34 5.63 8.71 -8.89
C ASP A 34 4.77 9.15 -10.08
N THR A 35 5.40 9.19 -11.24
CA THR A 35 4.77 9.46 -12.53
C THR A 35 4.85 8.19 -13.38
N ARG A 36 4.14 8.18 -14.51
CA ARG A 36 4.27 7.11 -15.49
C ARG A 36 5.73 6.85 -15.88
N SER A 37 6.52 7.91 -16.07
CA SER A 37 7.95 7.78 -16.44
C SER A 37 8.77 7.14 -15.33
N THR A 38 8.59 7.54 -14.07
CA THR A 38 9.34 6.95 -12.95
C THR A 38 8.92 5.51 -12.68
N LEU A 39 7.64 5.15 -12.90
CA LEU A 39 7.20 3.75 -12.82
C LEU A 39 7.79 2.90 -13.95
N ILE A 40 7.88 3.41 -15.18
CA ILE A 40 8.53 2.70 -16.28
C ILE A 40 10.02 2.43 -15.97
N GLN A 41 10.71 3.39 -15.35
CA GLN A 41 12.10 3.17 -14.91
C GLN A 41 12.23 2.07 -13.84
N LYS A 42 11.19 1.89 -13.00
CA LYS A 42 11.19 0.89 -11.92
C LYS A 42 10.79 -0.51 -12.40
N PHE A 43 9.85 -0.58 -13.33
CA PHE A 43 9.11 -1.80 -13.67
C PHE A 43 9.22 -2.21 -15.15
N GLY A 44 9.84 -1.38 -15.99
CA GLY A 44 9.83 -1.56 -17.44
C GLY A 44 8.57 -1.00 -18.10
N GLN A 45 8.44 -1.21 -19.42
CA GLN A 45 7.26 -0.78 -20.15
C GLN A 45 6.02 -1.58 -19.67
N PRO A 46 4.86 -0.92 -19.50
CA PRO A 46 3.63 -1.62 -19.16
C PRO A 46 3.18 -2.51 -20.33
N GLU A 47 2.54 -3.62 -19.99
CA GLU A 47 1.96 -4.55 -20.97
C GLU A 47 0.76 -3.91 -21.69
N SER A 48 0.00 -3.09 -20.97
CA SER A 48 -1.09 -2.30 -21.52
C SER A 48 -1.26 -0.97 -20.79
N GLY A 49 -1.85 0.00 -21.45
CA GLY A 49 -2.11 1.31 -20.83
C GLY A 49 -2.19 2.44 -21.83
N SER A 50 -2.30 3.64 -21.29
CA SER A 50 -2.27 4.90 -22.03
C SER A 50 -1.39 5.93 -21.29
N ALA A 51 -1.53 7.21 -21.60
CA ALA A 51 -0.93 8.28 -20.81
C ALA A 51 -1.56 8.39 -19.41
N GLN A 52 -2.81 7.95 -19.25
CA GLN A 52 -3.60 8.08 -18.03
C GLN A 52 -3.46 6.88 -17.10
N PHE A 53 -3.19 5.69 -17.62
CA PHE A 53 -3.04 4.49 -16.79
C PHE A 53 -2.00 3.50 -17.34
N SER A 54 -1.60 2.55 -16.51
CA SER A 54 -0.65 1.50 -16.89
C SER A 54 -0.94 0.21 -16.12
N ASN A 55 -0.80 -0.92 -16.81
CA ASN A 55 -0.85 -2.26 -16.24
C ASN A 55 0.48 -2.98 -16.46
N TRP A 56 0.94 -3.68 -15.44
CA TRP A 56 2.07 -4.61 -15.55
C TRP A 56 1.68 -5.96 -14.96
N THR A 57 2.17 -7.02 -15.58
CA THR A 57 2.34 -8.31 -14.92
C THR A 57 3.83 -8.51 -14.65
N ILE A 58 4.21 -8.63 -13.37
CA ILE A 58 5.61 -8.80 -12.97
C ILE A 58 5.71 -10.03 -12.08
N GLY A 59 6.11 -11.16 -12.68
CA GLY A 59 6.11 -12.44 -11.99
C GLY A 59 4.68 -12.79 -11.54
N ASN A 60 4.47 -12.86 -10.23
CA ASN A 60 3.17 -13.16 -9.62
C ASN A 60 2.33 -11.90 -9.29
N LEU A 61 2.72 -10.72 -9.75
CA LEU A 61 2.02 -9.48 -9.46
C LEU A 61 1.24 -8.98 -10.67
N SER A 62 -0.02 -8.62 -10.45
CA SER A 62 -0.74 -7.67 -11.28
C SER A 62 -0.63 -6.28 -10.63
N ILE A 63 -0.13 -5.31 -11.39
CA ILE A 63 0.09 -3.95 -10.94
C ILE A 63 -0.72 -3.00 -11.82
N TYR A 64 -1.52 -2.16 -11.19
CA TYR A 64 -2.27 -1.10 -11.85
C TYR A 64 -1.84 0.26 -11.33
N ALA A 65 -1.71 1.23 -12.23
CA ALA A 65 -1.45 2.62 -11.89
C ALA A 65 -2.36 3.56 -12.69
N ASN A 66 -2.87 4.58 -12.03
CA ASN A 66 -3.61 5.69 -12.64
C ASN A 66 -2.91 7.01 -12.30
N TYR A 67 -2.92 7.95 -13.25
CA TYR A 67 -2.13 9.18 -13.16
C TYR A 67 -2.97 10.44 -13.31
N SER A 68 -2.47 11.50 -12.71
CA SER A 68 -2.81 12.90 -12.98
C SER A 68 -1.54 13.66 -13.36
N PRO A 69 -1.64 14.94 -13.78
CA PRO A 69 -0.45 15.78 -13.99
C PRO A 69 0.46 15.93 -12.77
N LYS A 70 -0.05 15.64 -11.54
CA LYS A 70 0.70 15.75 -10.28
C LYS A 70 1.36 14.44 -9.82
N GLY A 71 1.22 13.35 -10.57
CA GLY A 71 1.70 12.02 -10.19
C GLY A 71 0.56 11.00 -10.11
N LEU A 72 0.75 9.95 -9.32
CA LEU A 72 -0.26 8.90 -9.14
C LEU A 72 -1.52 9.45 -8.50
N THR A 73 -2.67 9.00 -9.01
CA THR A 73 -3.97 9.09 -8.34
C THR A 73 -4.35 7.76 -7.70
N GLN A 74 -3.89 6.66 -8.28
CA GLN A 74 -4.07 5.31 -7.75
C GLN A 74 -2.88 4.42 -8.09
N PHE A 75 -2.52 3.55 -7.16
CA PHE A 75 -1.58 2.46 -7.41
C PHE A 75 -2.00 1.23 -6.63
N SER A 76 -2.21 0.12 -7.34
CA SER A 76 -2.69 -1.15 -6.79
C SER A 76 -1.72 -2.26 -7.15
N VAL A 77 -1.52 -3.18 -6.21
CA VAL A 77 -0.71 -4.38 -6.41
C VAL A 77 -1.48 -5.56 -5.86
N ASN A 78 -1.81 -6.49 -6.74
CA ASN A 78 -2.49 -7.72 -6.41
C ASN A 78 -1.59 -8.91 -6.75
N GLN A 79 -1.57 -9.90 -5.87
CA GLN A 79 -0.95 -11.18 -6.11
C GLN A 79 -1.90 -12.11 -6.87
N LEU A 80 -1.41 -12.73 -7.93
CA LEU A 80 -2.16 -13.72 -8.71
C LEU A 80 -2.25 -15.07 -7.98
N ASN A 81 -1.32 -15.34 -7.06
CA ASN A 81 -1.34 -16.49 -6.15
C ASN A 81 -0.97 -16.07 -4.72
N HIS A 82 -1.41 -16.84 -3.72
CA HIS A 82 -1.27 -16.51 -2.30
C HIS A 82 0.11 -16.81 -1.69
N ALA A 83 1.16 -17.03 -2.50
CA ALA A 83 2.48 -17.36 -1.95
C ALA A 83 3.07 -16.16 -1.18
N PRO A 84 3.73 -16.38 -0.03
CA PRO A 84 4.41 -15.32 0.70
C PRO A 84 5.37 -14.52 -0.18
N SER A 85 5.38 -13.20 -0.01
CA SER A 85 6.27 -12.32 -0.78
C SER A 85 7.06 -11.35 0.08
N LYS A 86 8.03 -10.68 -0.55
CA LYS A 86 8.77 -9.57 0.04
C LYS A 86 8.11 -8.21 -0.21
N HIS A 87 6.93 -8.19 -0.85
CA HIS A 87 6.21 -6.96 -1.17
C HIS A 87 5.51 -6.44 0.07
N LEU A 88 5.65 -5.15 0.33
CA LEU A 88 5.08 -4.55 1.52
C LEU A 88 4.55 -3.15 1.26
N ILE A 89 3.64 -2.76 2.13
CA ILE A 89 3.14 -1.40 2.27
C ILE A 89 3.50 -0.91 3.68
N ASN A 90 4.05 0.30 3.76
CA ASN A 90 4.30 1.01 5.00
C ASN A 90 3.24 2.10 5.19
N ILE A 91 2.57 2.06 6.34
CA ILE A 91 1.49 2.95 6.72
C ILE A 91 1.80 3.50 8.10
N GLU A 92 2.19 4.77 8.19
CA GLU A 92 2.59 5.40 9.46
C GLU A 92 3.67 4.61 10.21
N GLY A 93 4.67 4.10 9.49
CA GLY A 93 5.74 3.28 10.06
C GLY A 93 5.36 1.83 10.34
N LYS A 94 4.10 1.43 10.18
CA LYS A 94 3.64 0.04 10.32
C LYS A 94 3.69 -0.67 8.98
N THR A 95 4.25 -1.87 8.97
CA THR A 95 4.42 -2.66 7.75
C THR A 95 3.38 -3.78 7.67
N ILE A 96 2.79 -3.92 6.48
CA ILE A 96 1.98 -5.05 6.06
C ILE A 96 2.66 -5.70 4.86
N THR A 97 2.88 -7.01 4.92
CA THR A 97 3.53 -7.78 3.86
C THR A 97 2.53 -8.69 3.17
N LEU A 98 2.54 -8.61 1.85
CA LEU A 98 1.63 -9.30 0.96
C LEU A 98 1.96 -10.80 0.91
N GLY A 99 0.94 -11.65 1.02
CA GLY A 99 1.06 -13.12 1.10
C GLY A 99 1.47 -13.63 2.48
N ARG A 100 1.58 -12.76 3.50
CA ARG A 100 1.99 -13.13 4.86
C ARG A 100 1.07 -12.57 5.95
N ASP A 101 0.91 -11.26 6.00
CA ASP A 101 0.03 -10.62 6.98
C ASP A 101 -1.45 -10.86 6.59
N THR A 102 -2.34 -10.91 7.58
CA THR A 102 -3.78 -11.10 7.39
C THR A 102 -4.55 -9.84 7.78
N ILE A 103 -5.81 -9.70 7.34
CA ILE A 103 -6.66 -8.58 7.77
C ILE A 103 -6.87 -8.59 9.29
N ARG A 104 -7.00 -9.78 9.92
CA ARG A 104 -7.07 -9.90 11.38
C ARG A 104 -5.82 -9.32 12.06
N ALA A 105 -4.64 -9.67 11.57
CA ALA A 105 -3.38 -9.15 12.12
C ALA A 105 -3.21 -7.64 11.87
N ALA A 106 -3.64 -7.15 10.70
CA ALA A 106 -3.63 -5.73 10.38
C ALA A 106 -4.59 -4.94 11.30
N ALA A 107 -5.80 -5.44 11.55
CA ALA A 107 -6.77 -4.83 12.46
C ALA A 107 -6.23 -4.68 13.89
N ALA A 108 -5.38 -5.59 14.36
CA ALA A 108 -4.70 -5.44 15.65
C ALA A 108 -3.63 -4.32 15.65
N LYS A 109 -3.05 -4.00 14.48
CA LYS A 109 -2.02 -2.94 14.32
C LYS A 109 -2.62 -1.54 14.17
N PHE A 110 -3.80 -1.41 13.58
CA PHE A 110 -4.47 -0.13 13.30
C PHE A 110 -5.70 0.04 14.19
N LYS A 111 -5.68 1.04 15.08
CA LYS A 111 -6.74 1.26 16.07
C LYS A 111 -8.12 1.50 15.46
N HIS A 112 -8.15 2.10 14.26
CA HIS A 112 -9.38 2.40 13.54
C HIS A 112 -9.26 2.01 12.08
N ALA A 113 -10.28 1.38 11.54
CA ALA A 113 -10.38 1.03 10.14
C ALA A 113 -11.85 0.88 9.69
N CYS A 114 -12.08 1.08 8.40
CA CYS A 114 -13.34 0.74 7.76
C CYS A 114 -13.19 -0.60 7.03
N PHE A 115 -14.28 -1.35 6.91
CA PHE A 115 -14.25 -2.69 6.33
C PHE A 115 -15.31 -2.81 5.23
N ASN A 116 -15.03 -3.68 4.27
CA ASN A 116 -15.99 -4.05 3.24
C ASN A 116 -15.89 -5.55 3.01
N PHE A 117 -17.04 -6.22 2.88
CA PHE A 117 -17.10 -7.64 2.55
C PHE A 117 -18.09 -7.82 1.41
N ASP A 118 -17.60 -8.32 0.29
CA ASP A 118 -18.40 -8.58 -0.90
C ASP A 118 -18.28 -10.06 -1.26
N GLU A 119 -19.43 -10.69 -1.50
CA GLU A 119 -19.52 -12.08 -1.91
C GLU A 119 -19.93 -12.15 -3.39
N GLY A 120 -19.20 -12.95 -4.16
CA GLY A 120 -19.53 -13.27 -5.55
C GLY A 120 -19.65 -14.77 -5.75
N ARG A 121 -20.18 -15.19 -6.90
CA ARG A 121 -20.28 -16.62 -7.25
C ARG A 121 -18.93 -17.34 -7.39
N GLN A 122 -17.83 -16.59 -7.51
CA GLN A 122 -16.50 -17.10 -7.83
C GLN A 122 -15.49 -16.84 -6.69
N GLY A 123 -15.98 -16.46 -5.52
CA GLY A 123 -15.17 -16.09 -4.36
C GLY A 123 -15.68 -14.83 -3.69
N SER A 124 -15.04 -14.48 -2.58
CA SER A 124 -15.35 -13.28 -1.80
C SER A 124 -14.14 -12.39 -1.67
N THR A 125 -14.39 -11.10 -1.48
CA THR A 125 -13.38 -10.08 -1.22
C THR A 125 -13.65 -9.46 0.12
N TYR A 126 -12.64 -9.46 0.99
CA TYR A 126 -12.65 -8.72 2.24
C TYR A 126 -11.60 -7.63 2.19
N THR A 127 -12.00 -6.40 2.47
CA THR A 127 -11.10 -5.26 2.50
C THR A 127 -11.10 -4.58 3.85
N MET A 128 -9.93 -4.04 4.19
CA MET A 128 -9.70 -3.19 5.34
C MET A 128 -9.07 -1.89 4.86
N MET A 129 -9.63 -0.78 5.33
CA MET A 129 -9.15 0.58 5.06
C MET A 129 -8.71 1.21 6.38
N PRO A 130 -7.40 1.13 6.73
CA PRO A 130 -6.90 1.75 7.95
C PRO A 130 -7.17 3.25 7.96
N LYS A 131 -7.75 3.76 9.04
CA LYS A 131 -7.83 5.21 9.26
C LYS A 131 -6.47 5.69 9.73
N THR A 132 -5.92 6.64 9.00
CA THR A 132 -4.64 7.25 9.30
C THR A 132 -4.85 8.52 10.13
N THR A 133 -3.86 8.86 10.96
CA THR A 133 -3.91 10.02 11.87
C THR A 133 -3.71 11.35 11.13
N VAL A 134 -3.15 11.31 9.92
CA VAL A 134 -2.91 12.48 9.09
C VAL A 134 -4.17 12.78 8.27
N LYS A 135 -4.78 13.95 8.48
CA LYS A 135 -5.89 14.42 7.64
C LYS A 135 -5.42 14.57 6.18
N ASN A 136 -6.27 14.20 5.23
CA ASN A 136 -6.00 14.20 3.78
C ASN A 136 -4.92 13.19 3.33
N LYS A 137 -4.69 12.13 4.10
CA LYS A 137 -3.87 11.02 3.64
C LYS A 137 -4.62 10.18 2.60
N LEU A 138 -3.82 9.46 1.84
CA LEU A 138 -4.24 8.49 0.84
C LEU A 138 -5.18 7.45 1.45
N ASN A 139 -6.21 7.11 0.70
CA ASN A 139 -7.04 5.97 1.02
C ASN A 139 -6.23 4.70 0.74
N ILE A 140 -5.92 3.99 1.82
CA ILE A 140 -5.20 2.72 1.74
C ILE A 140 -6.19 1.60 1.86
N THR A 141 -6.13 0.67 0.93
CA THR A 141 -6.91 -0.56 1.01
C THR A 141 -5.97 -1.74 1.14
N LEU A 142 -6.24 -2.60 2.12
CA LEU A 142 -5.69 -3.93 2.25
C LEU A 142 -6.78 -4.91 1.83
N GLU A 143 -6.45 -5.85 0.96
CA GLU A 143 -7.41 -6.76 0.36
C GLU A 143 -6.99 -8.22 0.52
N THR A 144 -7.98 -9.05 0.80
CA THR A 144 -7.93 -10.49 0.64
C THR A 144 -9.09 -10.90 -0.25
N THR A 145 -8.79 -11.58 -1.35
CA THR A 145 -9.79 -12.25 -2.20
C THR A 145 -9.57 -13.75 -2.16
N GLY A 146 -10.63 -14.56 -2.05
CA GLY A 146 -10.50 -16.02 -2.09
C GLY A 146 -11.82 -16.79 -1.89
N ASP A 147 -11.73 -18.12 -1.88
CA ASP A 147 -12.89 -19.02 -1.72
C ASP A 147 -13.27 -19.17 -0.24
N ALA A 148 -13.77 -18.09 0.36
CA ALA A 148 -14.24 -18.04 1.74
C ALA A 148 -15.41 -17.06 1.88
N TYR A 149 -16.62 -17.59 2.13
CA TYR A 149 -17.89 -16.84 2.17
C TYR A 149 -18.30 -16.46 3.60
N ASP A 150 -17.31 -16.17 4.45
CA ASP A 150 -17.55 -15.67 5.79
C ASP A 150 -16.36 -14.85 6.31
N ILE A 151 -16.65 -13.79 7.06
CA ILE A 151 -15.64 -12.87 7.59
C ILE A 151 -14.63 -13.59 8.51
N LYS A 152 -15.07 -14.60 9.28
CA LYS A 152 -14.20 -15.29 10.25
C LYS A 152 -13.09 -16.05 9.51
N THR A 153 -13.40 -16.69 8.40
CA THR A 153 -12.45 -17.43 7.58
C THR A 153 -11.59 -16.48 6.76
N ILE A 154 -12.20 -15.59 5.96
CA ILE A 154 -11.44 -14.73 5.03
C ILE A 154 -10.52 -13.73 5.76
N SER A 155 -10.88 -13.26 6.96
CA SER A 155 -10.01 -12.37 7.74
C SER A 155 -8.70 -13.01 8.21
N ASN A 156 -8.63 -14.36 8.22
CA ASN A 156 -7.43 -15.12 8.53
C ASN A 156 -6.63 -15.54 7.31
N MET A 157 -7.15 -15.33 6.10
CA MET A 157 -6.39 -15.57 4.88
C MET A 157 -5.35 -14.47 4.69
N PRO A 158 -4.23 -14.76 4.00
CA PRO A 158 -3.24 -13.75 3.69
C PRO A 158 -3.81 -12.61 2.84
N ILE A 159 -3.39 -11.39 3.15
CA ILE A 159 -3.61 -10.21 2.31
C ILE A 159 -2.89 -10.46 0.98
N ASN A 160 -3.64 -10.45 -0.11
CA ASN A 160 -3.13 -10.64 -1.47
C ASN A 160 -3.23 -9.37 -2.32
N GLY A 161 -3.80 -8.29 -1.81
CA GLY A 161 -3.84 -7.00 -2.48
C GLY A 161 -3.56 -5.85 -1.54
N PHE A 162 -2.91 -4.81 -2.05
CA PHE A 162 -2.96 -3.50 -1.42
C PHE A 162 -3.05 -2.39 -2.48
N SER A 163 -3.61 -1.25 -2.08
CA SER A 163 -3.67 -0.06 -2.94
C SER A 163 -3.57 1.24 -2.16
N PHE A 164 -3.09 2.29 -2.83
CA PHE A 164 -3.33 3.68 -2.45
C PHE A 164 -4.23 4.33 -3.50
N SER A 165 -5.18 5.16 -3.06
CA SER A 165 -5.99 6.01 -3.93
C SER A 165 -6.19 7.39 -3.33
N GLN A 166 -6.32 8.41 -4.18
CA GLN A 166 -6.81 9.73 -3.78
C GLN A 166 -8.34 9.75 -3.62
N ASP A 167 -9.05 8.87 -4.33
CA ASP A 167 -10.50 8.78 -4.28
C ASP A 167 -10.96 8.03 -3.03
N ALA A 168 -12.09 8.46 -2.48
CA ALA A 168 -12.71 7.79 -1.34
C ALA A 168 -13.14 6.36 -1.73
N VAL A 169 -12.84 5.40 -0.88
CA VAL A 169 -13.22 4.00 -1.07
C VAL A 169 -14.48 3.73 -0.27
N ALA A 170 -15.46 3.05 -0.88
CA ALA A 170 -16.72 2.71 -0.22
C ALA A 170 -16.51 1.69 0.92
N SER A 171 -17.34 1.77 1.97
CA SER A 171 -17.36 0.80 3.08
C SER A 171 -18.79 0.41 3.42
N ASN A 172 -19.10 -0.89 3.35
CA ASN A 172 -20.42 -1.44 3.68
C ASN A 172 -20.49 -2.15 5.05
N GLN A 173 -19.35 -2.53 5.66
CA GLN A 173 -19.30 -3.15 7.00
C GLN A 173 -19.08 -2.13 8.13
N GLY A 174 -19.05 -0.84 7.80
CA GLY A 174 -18.83 0.24 8.74
C GLY A 174 -17.37 0.40 9.19
N CYS A 175 -17.16 1.34 10.09
CA CYS A 175 -15.84 1.69 10.64
C CYS A 175 -15.81 1.44 12.15
N LYS A 176 -14.72 0.84 12.62
CA LYS A 176 -14.44 0.56 14.04
C LYS A 176 -13.04 1.04 14.38
#